data_AF-A0A845XXM0-F1
#
_entry.id   AF-A0A845XXM0-F1
#
_cell.length_a   1.000
_cell.length_b   1.000
_cell.length_c   1.000
_cell.angle_alpha   90.00
_cell.angle_beta   90.00
_cell.angle_gamma   90.00
#
_symmetry.space_group_name_H-M   'P 1'
#
loop_
_entity.id
_entity.type
_entity.pdbx_description
1 polymer ?
#
loop_
_entity_poly.entity_id
_entity_poly.type
_entity_poly.pdbx_seq_one_letter_code
_entity_poly.pdbx_strand_id
1 'polypeptide(L)'
;MTNNPGGIVQFNTGSGGVGQQAATDGSTQNQQITSIQEPASVGEQVTQQDMVQMLAQLDQMVSSAEIPEEIKEEIATYLGAARKAVEKEKPKKELVKSNLEGVAEELEKASKDTEAGANLFKKVKPILGKVVDWLGAAAASSLLGSL
;
A
#
# COMPACT_ATOMS: atom_id res chain seq x y z
N MET A 1 -30.91 -0.87 -48.63
CA MET A 1 -29.97 0.26 -48.50
C MET A 1 -29.88 0.64 -47.03
N THR A 2 -28.78 0.25 -46.39
CA THR A 2 -27.87 1.11 -45.62
C THR A 2 -28.43 2.20 -44.65
N ASN A 3 -28.05 2.01 -43.38
CA ASN A 3 -27.58 2.97 -42.37
C ASN A 3 -28.50 3.54 -41.26
N ASN A 4 -28.04 3.28 -40.03
CA ASN A 4 -28.21 4.04 -38.77
C ASN A 4 -27.36 5.34 -38.82
N PRO A 5 -27.69 6.45 -38.10
CA PRO A 5 -27.17 6.72 -36.74
C PRO A 5 -28.16 7.51 -35.83
N GLY A 6 -28.15 7.41 -34.50
CA GLY A 6 -27.18 8.05 -33.60
C GLY A 6 -27.74 9.35 -32.98
N GLY A 7 -28.43 9.26 -31.84
CA GLY A 7 -28.99 10.40 -31.10
C GLY A 7 -28.04 10.93 -30.03
N ILE A 8 -27.70 12.21 -30.12
CA ILE A 8 -26.92 12.98 -29.15
C ILE A 8 -27.87 13.44 -28.03
N VAL A 9 -27.49 13.26 -26.76
CA VAL A 9 -28.22 13.88 -25.63
C VAL A 9 -27.29 14.87 -24.92
N GLN A 10 -27.65 16.14 -25.04
CA GLN A 10 -26.97 17.30 -24.52
C GLN A 10 -27.54 17.62 -23.14
N PHE A 11 -26.72 17.61 -22.09
CA PHE A 11 -27.15 18.05 -20.75
C PHE A 11 -26.57 19.44 -20.46
N ASN A 12 -27.47 20.43 -20.38
CA ASN A 12 -27.19 21.80 -20.00
C ASN A 12 -27.48 21.96 -18.50
N THR A 13 -26.45 22.33 -17.74
CA THR A 13 -26.50 22.56 -16.29
C THR A 13 -27.01 23.97 -16.03
N GLY A 14 -28.20 24.09 -15.41
CA GLY A 14 -28.77 25.37 -14.99
C GLY A 14 -29.27 25.28 -13.55
N SER A 15 -28.51 25.86 -12.62
CA SER A 15 -28.85 26.03 -11.21
C SER A 15 -29.90 27.13 -11.01
N GLY A 16 -30.85 26.91 -10.11
CA GLY A 16 -31.57 27.99 -9.43
C GLY A 16 -33.04 27.74 -9.12
N GLY A 17 -33.38 27.60 -7.83
CA GLY A 17 -34.64 28.12 -7.30
C GLY A 17 -35.78 27.12 -7.07
N VAL A 18 -35.68 26.43 -5.93
CA VAL A 18 -36.74 25.89 -5.04
C VAL A 18 -38.22 26.07 -5.43
N GLY A 19 -38.94 24.94 -5.50
CA GLY A 19 -40.41 24.97 -5.41
C GLY A 19 -41.16 23.74 -5.92
N GLN A 20 -41.04 22.61 -5.21
CA GLN A 20 -42.01 21.50 -5.09
C GLN A 20 -41.80 20.22 -5.94
N GLN A 21 -41.76 19.11 -5.17
CA GLN A 21 -42.26 17.75 -5.42
C GLN A 21 -41.26 16.57 -5.48
N ALA A 22 -41.42 15.71 -4.44
CA ALA A 22 -41.14 14.28 -4.29
C ALA A 22 -39.69 13.83 -4.00
N ALA A 23 -39.44 13.48 -2.73
CA ALA A 23 -38.26 12.78 -2.24
C ALA A 23 -38.69 11.39 -1.69
N THR A 24 -38.16 10.29 -2.26
CA THR A 24 -37.17 9.32 -1.69
C THR A 24 -37.75 8.39 -0.61
N ASP A 25 -37.48 7.08 -0.49
CA ASP A 25 -36.47 6.16 -1.05
C ASP A 25 -36.85 4.73 -0.61
N GLY A 26 -36.58 3.67 -1.38
CA GLY A 26 -36.37 2.32 -0.82
C GLY A 26 -37.15 1.12 -1.40
N SER A 27 -36.36 0.15 -1.93
CA SER A 27 -36.58 -1.31 -2.10
C SER A 27 -36.46 -1.78 -3.57
N THR A 28 -35.23 -1.93 -4.08
CA THR A 28 -34.36 -3.12 -4.01
C THR A 28 -34.82 -4.26 -4.92
N GLN A 29 -34.28 -4.26 -6.14
CA GLN A 29 -33.90 -5.46 -6.89
C GLN A 29 -33.09 -5.00 -8.11
N ASN A 30 -31.79 -4.78 -7.92
CA ASN A 30 -30.85 -4.71 -9.03
C ASN A 30 -29.78 -5.78 -8.82
N GLN A 31 -29.72 -6.64 -9.82
CA GLN A 31 -28.97 -7.87 -9.87
C GLN A 31 -27.47 -7.58 -9.83
N GLN A 32 -26.78 -8.28 -8.94
CA GLN A 32 -25.34 -8.50 -8.91
C GLN A 32 -24.76 -8.76 -10.31
N ILE A 33 -24.01 -7.83 -10.91
CA ILE A 33 -22.95 -8.14 -11.89
C ILE A 33 -21.81 -7.11 -11.76
N THR A 34 -20.65 -7.65 -11.36
CA THR A 34 -19.27 -7.15 -11.55
C THR A 34 -18.91 -5.85 -10.85
N SER A 35 -18.08 -6.01 -9.80
CA SER A 35 -17.09 -5.03 -9.35
C SER A 35 -16.23 -4.53 -10.52
N ILE A 36 -16.78 -3.62 -11.32
CA ILE A 36 -15.95 -2.69 -12.07
C ILE A 36 -15.31 -1.79 -11.02
N GLN A 37 -14.04 -2.06 -10.77
CA GLN A 37 -13.15 -1.13 -10.09
C GLN A 37 -13.14 0.15 -10.93
N GLU A 38 -14.06 1.07 -10.63
CA GLU A 38 -14.00 2.44 -11.09
C GLU A 38 -13.16 3.28 -10.11
N PRO A 39 -12.44 4.28 -10.63
CA PRO A 39 -11.09 4.60 -10.20
C PRO A 39 -11.12 5.56 -9.01
N ALA A 40 -10.56 5.13 -7.89
CA ALA A 40 -10.23 6.06 -6.82
C ALA A 40 -9.00 6.87 -7.23
N SER A 41 -9.20 7.98 -7.93
CA SER A 41 -8.16 8.99 -8.17
C SER A 41 -7.98 9.89 -6.94
N VAL A 42 -7.32 9.42 -5.87
CA VAL A 42 -6.67 10.27 -4.84
C VAL A 42 -5.57 9.46 -4.14
N GLY A 43 -4.29 9.80 -4.40
CA GLY A 43 -3.10 9.17 -3.80
C GLY A 43 -2.64 7.93 -4.56
N GLU A 44 -1.37 7.88 -4.97
CA GLU A 44 -0.75 6.69 -5.55
C GLU A 44 -0.94 5.51 -4.59
N GLN A 45 -1.93 4.67 -4.87
CA GLN A 45 -2.15 3.45 -4.11
C GLN A 45 -0.96 2.56 -4.41
N VAL A 46 -0.15 2.29 -3.39
CA VAL A 46 1.02 1.42 -3.52
C VAL A 46 0.56 0.09 -4.15
N THR A 47 1.09 -0.23 -5.33
CA THR A 47 0.74 -1.50 -5.99
C THR A 47 1.58 -2.65 -5.44
N GLN A 48 1.24 -3.89 -5.82
CA GLN A 48 2.08 -5.05 -5.50
C GLN A 48 3.50 -4.89 -6.05
N GLN A 49 3.66 -4.30 -7.24
CA GLN A 49 4.98 -4.08 -7.82
C GLN A 49 5.76 -3.00 -7.08
N ASP A 50 5.10 -1.90 -6.69
CA ASP A 50 5.70 -0.86 -5.84
C ASP A 50 6.16 -1.44 -4.51
N MET A 51 5.36 -2.35 -3.92
CA MET A 51 5.75 -3.06 -2.70
C MET A 51 7.01 -3.90 -2.90
N VAL A 52 7.10 -4.68 -3.97
CA VAL A 52 8.30 -5.47 -4.28
C VAL A 52 9.51 -4.56 -4.49
N GLN A 53 9.34 -3.44 -5.18
CA GLN A 53 10.40 -2.44 -5.40
C GLN A 53 10.86 -1.81 -4.08
N MET A 54 9.94 -1.45 -3.19
CA MET A 54 10.27 -0.90 -1.88
C MET A 54 11.02 -1.89 -1.01
N LEU A 55 10.63 -3.17 -1.01
CA LEU A 55 11.35 -4.23 -0.31
C LEU A 55 12.77 -4.43 -0.87
N ALA A 56 12.92 -4.40 -2.19
CA ALA A 56 14.23 -4.47 -2.83
C ALA A 56 15.10 -3.25 -2.51
N GLN A 57 14.50 -2.05 -2.43
CA GLN A 57 15.21 -0.84 -2.05
C GLN A 57 15.70 -0.91 -0.59
N LEU A 58 14.88 -1.44 0.33
CA LEU A 58 15.30 -1.70 1.72
C LEU A 58 16.51 -2.63 1.77
N ASP A 59 16.47 -3.73 1.02
CA ASP A 59 17.55 -4.71 0.94
C ASP A 59 18.86 -4.10 0.44
N GLN A 60 18.79 -3.25 -0.59
CA GLN A 60 19.95 -2.52 -1.12
C GLN A 60 20.54 -1.53 -0.11
N MET A 61 19.70 -0.79 0.60
CA MET A 61 20.16 0.16 1.63
C MET A 61 20.84 -0.57 2.79
N VAL A 62 20.31 -1.71 3.21
CA VAL A 62 20.87 -2.55 4.27
C VAL A 62 22.20 -3.17 3.83
N SER A 63 22.24 -3.72 2.63
CA SER A 63 23.46 -4.31 2.05
C SER A 63 24.61 -3.30 1.97
N SER A 64 24.28 -2.06 1.60
CA SER A 64 25.24 -0.96 1.44
C SER A 64 25.61 -0.26 2.75
N ALA A 65 24.91 -0.53 3.85
CA ALA A 65 25.16 0.12 5.13
C ALA A 65 26.37 -0.46 5.86
N GLU A 66 27.05 0.36 6.64
CA GLU A 66 28.15 -0.07 7.50
C GLU A 66 27.62 -0.58 8.86
N ILE A 67 26.75 -1.59 8.81
CA ILE A 67 26.21 -2.29 9.98
C ILE A 67 26.78 -3.72 10.07
N PRO A 68 26.73 -4.38 11.25
CA PRO A 68 27.20 -5.75 11.42
C PRO A 68 26.62 -6.72 10.37
N GLU A 69 27.45 -7.62 9.86
CA GLU A 69 27.07 -8.56 8.79
C GLU A 69 25.95 -9.52 9.23
N GLU A 70 25.99 -9.96 10.49
CA GLU A 70 24.93 -10.76 11.12
C GLU A 70 23.54 -10.09 10.99
N ILE A 71 23.47 -8.79 11.31
CA ILE A 71 22.23 -8.02 11.20
C ILE A 71 21.78 -7.88 9.74
N LYS A 72 22.72 -7.72 8.79
CA LYS A 72 22.38 -7.68 7.36
C LYS A 72 21.75 -8.98 6.89
N GLU A 73 22.32 -10.12 7.28
CA GLU A 73 21.80 -11.44 6.90
C GLU A 73 20.41 -11.70 7.48
N GLU A 74 20.16 -11.33 8.74
CA GLU A 74 18.84 -11.43 9.37
C GLU A 74 17.81 -10.55 8.63
N ILE A 75 18.15 -9.28 8.38
CA ILE A 75 17.26 -8.37 7.63
C ILE A 75 16.99 -8.89 6.22
N ALA A 76 18.02 -9.36 5.50
CA ALA A 76 17.86 -9.91 4.15
C ALA A 76 16.94 -11.14 4.14
N THR A 77 17.03 -11.98 5.18
CA THR A 77 16.15 -13.15 5.35
C THR A 77 14.69 -12.72 5.48
N TYR A 78 14.40 -11.76 6.38
CA TYR A 78 13.06 -11.24 6.55
C TYR A 78 12.54 -10.52 5.29
N LEU A 79 13.36 -9.68 4.64
CA LEU A 79 12.97 -8.98 3.40
C LEU A 79 12.68 -9.97 2.26
N GLY A 80 13.48 -11.03 2.12
CA GLY A 80 13.25 -12.08 1.14
C GLY A 80 11.93 -12.83 1.37
N ALA A 81 11.60 -13.12 2.64
CA ALA A 81 10.34 -13.75 3.00
C ALA A 81 9.13 -12.81 2.79
N ALA A 82 9.26 -11.54 3.17
CA ALA A 82 8.26 -10.51 2.91
C ALA A 82 8.00 -10.37 1.40
N ARG A 83 9.05 -10.33 0.58
CA ARG A 83 8.93 -10.22 -0.87
C ARG A 83 8.18 -11.42 -1.46
N LYS A 84 8.56 -12.64 -1.09
CA LYS A 84 7.85 -13.86 -1.51
C LYS A 84 6.38 -13.85 -1.11
N ALA A 85 6.04 -13.25 0.03
CA ALA A 85 4.67 -13.12 0.49
C ALA A 85 3.87 -12.04 -0.29
N VAL A 86 4.53 -10.97 -0.73
CA VAL A 86 3.95 -9.97 -1.64
C VAL A 86 3.71 -10.57 -3.02
N GLU A 87 4.67 -11.31 -3.58
CA GLU A 87 4.64 -11.88 -4.94
C GLU A 87 3.62 -13.01 -5.15
N LYS A 88 2.95 -13.47 -4.09
CA LYS A 88 1.84 -14.44 -4.21
C LYS A 88 0.70 -13.81 -5.03
N GLU A 89 -0.03 -14.66 -5.78
CA GLU A 89 -1.24 -14.25 -6.53
C GLU A 89 -2.22 -13.43 -5.66
N LYS A 90 -2.37 -13.84 -4.40
CA LYS A 90 -2.95 -13.02 -3.34
C LYS A 90 -1.87 -12.70 -2.31
N PRO A 91 -1.44 -11.41 -2.20
CA PRO A 91 -0.42 -11.02 -1.25
C PRO A 91 -0.80 -11.40 0.19
N LYS A 92 0.10 -12.09 0.88
CA LYS A 92 -0.12 -12.51 2.28
C LYS A 92 0.28 -11.39 3.23
N LYS A 93 -0.55 -10.35 3.34
CA LYS A 93 -0.27 -9.13 4.11
C LYS A 93 0.17 -9.40 5.56
N GLU A 94 -0.41 -10.39 6.25
CA GLU A 94 0.01 -10.75 7.62
C GLU A 94 1.45 -11.29 7.67
N LEU A 95 1.86 -12.10 6.69
CA LEU A 95 3.24 -12.57 6.60
C LEU A 95 4.19 -11.43 6.23
N VAL A 96 3.77 -10.54 5.34
CA VAL A 96 4.55 -9.34 4.99
C VAL A 96 4.78 -8.49 6.23
N LYS A 97 3.72 -8.24 7.03
CA LYS A 97 3.79 -7.54 8.31
C LYS A 97 4.78 -8.21 9.27
N SER A 98 4.61 -9.50 9.55
CA SER A 98 5.43 -10.22 10.52
C SER A 98 6.92 -10.23 10.14
N ASN A 99 7.24 -10.39 8.85
CA ASN A 99 8.63 -10.31 8.40
C ASN A 99 9.18 -8.88 8.51
N LEU A 100 8.37 -7.86 8.20
CA LEU A 100 8.81 -6.47 8.33
C LEU A 100 8.94 -6.00 9.77
N GLU A 101 8.21 -6.60 10.72
CA GLU A 101 8.46 -6.44 12.15
C GLU A 101 9.88 -6.92 12.49
N GLY A 102 10.29 -8.10 12.01
CA GLY A 102 11.67 -8.58 12.17
C GLY A 102 12.71 -7.65 11.54
N VAL A 103 12.44 -7.10 10.34
CA VAL A 103 13.32 -6.08 9.73
C VAL A 103 13.46 -4.84 10.62
N ALA A 104 12.36 -4.35 11.18
CA ALA A 104 12.36 -3.19 12.05
C ALA A 104 13.13 -3.45 13.36
N GLU A 105 12.95 -4.63 13.96
CA GLU A 105 13.66 -5.04 15.17
C GLU A 105 15.18 -5.11 14.96
N GLU A 106 15.63 -5.74 13.88
CA GLU A 106 17.05 -5.85 13.55
C GLU A 106 17.68 -4.50 13.20
N LEU A 107 16.96 -3.65 12.48
CA LEU A 107 17.40 -2.27 12.22
C LEU A 107 17.45 -1.44 13.51
N GLU A 108 16.52 -1.66 14.45
CA GLU A 108 16.53 -0.99 15.74
C GLU A 108 17.76 -1.41 16.56
N LYS A 109 18.11 -2.70 16.57
CA LYS A 109 19.37 -3.19 17.18
C LYS A 109 20.57 -2.49 16.55
N ALA A 110 20.67 -2.50 15.21
CA ALA A 110 21.75 -1.83 14.48
C ALA A 110 21.87 -0.34 14.84
N SER A 111 20.72 0.32 15.04
CA SER A 111 20.65 1.74 15.40
C SER A 111 21.16 2.06 16.79
N LYS A 112 21.14 1.09 17.70
CA LYS A 112 21.66 1.21 19.07
C LYS A 112 23.15 0.89 19.12
N ASP A 113 23.63 0.00 18.23
CA ASP A 113 25.03 -0.42 18.19
C ASP A 113 25.95 0.54 17.42
N THR A 114 25.46 1.20 16.36
CA THR A 114 26.30 2.00 15.46
C THR A 114 25.63 3.28 14.96
N GLU A 115 26.42 4.33 14.72
CA GLU A 115 25.94 5.56 14.08
C GLU A 115 25.42 5.30 12.65
N ALA A 116 26.10 4.42 11.91
CA ALA A 116 25.69 3.99 10.58
C ALA A 116 24.30 3.32 10.61
N GLY A 117 24.06 2.44 11.58
CA GLY A 117 22.75 1.83 11.81
C GLY A 117 21.68 2.84 12.17
N ALA A 118 22.01 3.85 12.99
CA ALA A 118 21.05 4.90 13.35
C ALA A 118 20.67 5.76 12.14
N ASN A 119 21.63 6.07 11.27
CA ASN A 119 21.39 6.80 10.04
C ASN A 119 20.60 5.97 9.02
N LEU A 120 20.89 4.67 8.92
CA LEU A 120 20.12 3.73 8.10
C LEU A 120 18.66 3.67 8.59
N PHE A 121 18.44 3.48 9.89
CA PHE A 121 17.10 3.39 10.48
C PHE A 121 16.24 4.62 10.15
N LYS A 122 16.81 5.82 10.23
CA LYS A 122 16.14 7.07 9.83
C LYS A 122 15.73 7.10 8.35
N LYS A 123 16.55 6.54 7.46
CA LYS A 123 16.30 6.48 6.00
C LYS A 123 15.24 5.44 5.63
N VAL A 124 15.18 4.33 6.35
CA VAL A 124 14.23 3.24 6.09
C VAL A 124 12.86 3.47 6.73
N LYS A 125 12.76 4.22 7.84
CA LYS A 125 11.49 4.66 8.46
C LYS A 125 10.41 5.12 7.47
N PRO A 126 10.66 6.09 6.56
CA PRO A 126 9.65 6.56 5.62
C PRO A 126 9.18 5.48 4.64
N ILE A 127 10.05 4.52 4.30
CA ILE A 127 9.69 3.42 3.41
C ILE A 127 8.82 2.41 4.15
N LEU A 128 9.19 2.05 5.39
CA LEU A 128 8.36 1.22 6.26
C LEU A 128 6.98 1.86 6.49
N GLY A 129 6.90 3.18 6.62
CA GLY A 129 5.63 3.91 6.69
C GLY A 129 4.74 3.71 5.46
N LYS A 130 5.30 3.74 4.24
CA LYS A 130 4.55 3.43 3.01
C LYS A 130 4.09 1.97 2.97
N VAL A 131 4.91 1.05 3.49
CA VAL A 131 4.51 -0.36 3.57
C VAL A 131 3.36 -0.56 4.55
N VAL A 132 3.39 0.14 5.69
CA VAL A 132 2.29 0.13 6.66
C VAL A 132 1.00 0.63 6.04
N ASP A 133 1.06 1.74 5.31
CA ASP A 133 -0.10 2.28 4.61
C ASP A 133 -0.71 1.24 3.65
N TRP A 134 0.15 0.56 2.89
CA TRP A 134 -0.26 -0.53 2.00
C TRP A 134 -0.85 -1.75 2.73
N LEU A 135 -0.26 -2.13 3.87
CA LEU A 135 -0.76 -3.21 4.72
C LEU A 135 -2.11 -2.86 5.35
N GLY A 136 -2.42 -1.57 5.47
CA GLY A 136 -3.64 -1.02 6.03
C GLY A 136 -3.57 -0.82 7.55
N ALA A 137 -4.60 -0.18 8.09
CA ALA A 137 -4.67 0.25 9.51
C ALA A 137 -4.41 -0.88 10.52
N ALA A 138 -4.71 -2.14 10.18
CA ALA A 138 -4.46 -3.30 11.04
C ALA A 138 -2.95 -3.58 11.27
N ALA A 139 -2.08 -3.19 10.35
CA ALA A 139 -0.63 -3.35 10.50
C ALA A 139 0.05 -2.15 11.16
N ALA A 140 -0.58 -0.97 11.09
CA ALA A 140 -0.02 0.28 11.57
C ALA A 140 0.29 0.28 13.07
N SER A 141 -0.60 -0.28 13.90
CA SER A 141 -0.45 -0.25 15.36
C SER A 141 0.77 -1.02 15.87
N SER A 142 1.22 -2.04 15.14
CA SER A 142 2.32 -2.92 15.55
C SER A 142 3.66 -2.41 15.03
N LEU A 143 3.74 -2.06 13.73
CA LEU A 143 4.99 -1.63 13.10
C LEU A 143 5.36 -0.17 13.44
N LEU A 144 4.38 0.72 13.64
CA LEU A 144 4.66 2.09 14.07
C LEU A 144 5.03 2.18 15.55
N GLY A 145 4.60 1.21 16.36
CA GLY A 145 4.98 1.14 17.77
C GLY A 145 6.47 0.79 17.97
N SER A 146 7.07 0.10 17.01
CA SER A 146 8.50 -0.28 16.99
C SER A 146 9.40 0.70 16.22
N LEU A 147 8.84 1.77 15.62
CA LEU A 147 9.56 2.79 14.87
C LEU A 147 9.82 4.05 15.70
#